data_AF-A0A7M5XGH5-F1
#
_entry.id   AF-A0A7M5XGH5-F1
#
_cell.length_a   1.000
_cell.length_b   1.000
_cell.length_c   1.000
_cell.angle_alpha   90.00
_cell.angle_beta   90.00
_cell.angle_gamma   90.00
#
_symmetry.space_group_name_H-M   'P 1'
#
loop_
_entity.id
_entity.type
_entity.pdbx_description
1 polymer ?
#
loop_
_entity_poly.entity_id
_entity_poly.type
_entity_poly.pdbx_seq_one_letter_code
_entity_poly.pdbx_strand_id
1 'polypeptide(L)'
;MSIFAGLDDSSGSNIDFSLSLSYQGLNEIPEDVIKKHSKQTTSLDLSYNIFKCLISLRQFDQLHTVILDHNALDEHFCFPGKFPAIKLLSVNGNKIANLSVFVNRMSQDLPNLTFLSMMKNDAAPSYFNGGTKSQNEDYRSYVISHFPKLRNLDGWPILDGEREQAYRLYGKRWKIKKRTASSYT
;
A
#
# COMPACT_ATOMS: atom_id res chain seq x y z
N MET A 1 -11.70 -6.13 15.25
CA MET A 1 -10.80 -5.18 15.94
C MET A 1 -10.03 -4.44 14.87
N SER A 2 -10.26 -3.13 14.75
CA SER A 2 -9.61 -2.29 13.75
C SER A 2 -8.16 -2.04 14.17
N ILE A 3 -7.22 -2.32 13.29
CA ILE A 3 -5.76 -2.20 13.49
C ILE A 3 -5.28 -0.74 13.58
N PHE A 4 -6.19 0.23 13.50
CA PHE A 4 -5.87 1.64 13.24
C PHE A 4 -6.18 2.60 14.39
N ALA A 5 -6.42 2.10 15.61
CA ALA A 5 -6.81 2.92 16.76
C ALA A 5 -5.67 3.75 17.40
N GLY A 6 -4.64 4.18 16.66
CA GLY A 6 -3.46 4.81 17.28
C GLY A 6 -2.52 5.59 16.37
N LEU A 7 -3.03 6.37 15.44
CA LEU A 7 -2.22 7.38 14.73
C LEU A 7 -2.73 8.79 15.08
N ASP A 8 -2.51 9.20 16.33
CA ASP A 8 -2.58 10.61 16.72
C ASP A 8 -1.14 11.12 16.80
N ASP A 9 -0.71 11.86 15.77
CA ASP A 9 0.52 12.65 15.82
C ASP A 9 0.14 14.11 15.59
N SER A 10 0.14 14.85 16.70
CA SER A 10 -0.23 16.25 16.81
C SER A 10 0.71 17.16 16.01
N SER A 11 0.26 17.62 14.84
CA SER A 11 0.78 18.84 14.19
C SER A 11 -0.23 19.43 13.20
N GLY A 12 -0.93 20.47 13.64
CA GLY A 12 -1.90 21.23 12.84
C GLY A 12 -3.19 20.45 12.58
N SER A 13 -4.35 21.01 12.94
CA SER A 13 -5.66 20.43 12.67
C SER A 13 -5.96 20.41 11.17
N ASN A 14 -5.30 19.52 10.42
CA ASN A 14 -5.74 19.14 9.11
C ASN A 14 -6.95 18.22 9.34
N ILE A 15 -8.15 18.77 9.16
CA ILE A 15 -9.40 18.03 9.39
C ILE A 15 -9.36 16.81 8.46
N ASP A 16 -9.25 15.61 9.03
CA ASP A 16 -9.28 14.37 8.27
C ASP A 16 -10.72 14.10 7.83
N PHE A 17 -10.97 14.22 6.53
CA PHE A 17 -12.26 13.91 5.91
C PHE A 17 -12.26 12.46 5.44
N SER A 18 -12.76 11.58 6.30
CA SER A 18 -12.90 10.17 6.00
C SER A 18 -14.21 9.87 5.26
N LEU A 19 -14.11 9.15 4.15
CA LEU A 19 -15.23 8.61 3.39
C LEU A 19 -15.14 7.09 3.37
N SER A 20 -16.18 6.41 3.86
CA SER A 20 -16.28 4.95 3.78
C SER A 20 -17.36 4.55 2.78
N LEU A 21 -16.98 3.68 1.84
CA LEU A 21 -17.84 3.03 0.87
C LEU A 21 -17.76 1.50 1.00
N SER A 22 -17.44 1.01 2.20
CA SER A 22 -17.24 -0.42 2.44
C SER A 22 -18.55 -1.21 2.45
N TYR A 23 -18.49 -2.51 2.12
CA TYR A 23 -19.63 -3.45 2.13
C TYR A 23 -20.78 -3.10 1.17
N GLN A 24 -20.49 -2.42 0.06
CA GLN A 24 -21.52 -1.97 -0.89
C GLN A 24 -21.56 -2.81 -2.19
N GLY A 25 -20.67 -3.79 -2.35
CA GLY A 25 -20.58 -4.58 -3.58
C GLY A 25 -20.14 -3.76 -4.79
N LEU A 26 -19.41 -2.66 -4.57
CA LEU A 26 -18.98 -1.75 -5.61
C LEU A 26 -17.82 -2.32 -6.43
N ASN A 27 -17.87 -2.12 -7.75
CA ASN A 27 -16.74 -2.32 -8.66
C ASN A 27 -16.12 -0.98 -9.13
N GLU A 28 -16.84 0.13 -8.93
CA GLU A 28 -16.44 1.50 -9.21
C GLU A 28 -17.02 2.46 -8.15
N ILE A 29 -16.43 3.66 -8.02
CA ILE A 29 -16.94 4.69 -7.10
C ILE A 29 -18.04 5.46 -7.86
N PRO A 30 -19.26 5.60 -7.31
CA PRO A 30 -20.34 6.33 -7.96
C PRO A 30 -19.97 7.78 -8.28
N GLU A 31 -20.36 8.28 -9.47
CA GLU A 31 -19.98 9.62 -9.93
C GLU A 31 -20.46 10.75 -9.02
N ASP A 32 -21.66 10.62 -8.46
CA ASP A 32 -22.26 11.58 -7.54
C ASP A 32 -21.46 11.67 -6.24
N VAL A 33 -20.96 10.53 -5.74
CA VAL A 33 -20.04 10.47 -4.59
C VAL A 33 -18.74 11.19 -4.91
N ILE A 34 -18.16 10.94 -6.10
CA ILE A 34 -16.93 11.63 -6.52
C ILE A 34 -17.17 13.14 -6.59
N LYS A 35 -18.20 13.60 -7.31
CA LYS A 35 -18.53 15.03 -7.47
C LYS A 35 -18.70 15.73 -6.13
N LYS A 36 -19.29 15.04 -5.15
CA LYS A 36 -19.59 15.61 -3.83
C LYS A 36 -18.40 15.59 -2.87
N HIS A 37 -17.55 14.56 -2.91
CA HIS A 37 -16.58 14.31 -1.85
C HIS A 37 -15.10 14.40 -2.27
N SER A 38 -14.78 14.30 -3.57
CA SER A 38 -13.40 14.05 -3.99
C SER A 38 -12.42 15.19 -3.67
N LYS A 39 -12.89 16.43 -3.54
CA LYS A 39 -12.06 17.60 -3.24
C LYS A 39 -11.62 17.72 -1.78
N GLN A 40 -12.36 17.09 -0.86
CA GLN A 40 -12.10 17.18 0.58
C GLN A 40 -11.60 15.86 1.17
N THR A 41 -12.00 14.71 0.60
CA THR A 41 -11.68 13.39 1.17
C THR A 41 -10.17 13.14 1.23
N THR A 42 -9.68 12.88 2.43
CA THR A 42 -8.29 12.57 2.76
C THR A 42 -8.07 11.09 3.06
N SER A 43 -9.11 10.40 3.51
CA SER A 43 -9.11 8.97 3.78
C SER A 43 -10.29 8.28 3.11
N LEU A 44 -10.03 7.23 2.34
CA LEU A 44 -11.03 6.48 1.60
C LEU A 44 -10.98 5.00 1.94
N ASP A 45 -12.08 4.50 2.48
CA ASP A 45 -12.27 3.09 2.78
C ASP A 45 -13.18 2.43 1.73
N LEU A 46 -12.61 1.55 0.91
CA LEU A 46 -13.30 0.77 -0.13
C LEU A 46 -13.36 -0.72 0.23
N SER A 47 -13.22 -1.07 1.51
CA SER A 47 -13.09 -2.47 1.92
C SER A 47 -14.36 -3.29 1.65
N TYR A 48 -14.24 -4.61 1.52
CA TYR A 48 -15.37 -5.53 1.33
C TYR A 48 -16.25 -5.17 0.12
N ASN A 49 -15.60 -4.95 -1.01
CA ASN A 49 -16.22 -4.66 -2.30
C ASN A 49 -15.64 -5.61 -3.37
N ILE A 50 -15.82 -5.29 -4.65
CA ILE A 50 -15.35 -6.09 -5.79
C ILE A 50 -14.52 -5.25 -6.77
N PHE A 51 -13.79 -4.26 -6.26
CA PHE A 51 -12.94 -3.41 -7.09
C PHE A 51 -11.84 -4.24 -7.79
N LYS A 52 -11.63 -3.94 -9.08
CA LYS A 52 -10.50 -4.46 -9.88
C LYS A 52 -9.68 -3.36 -10.53
N CYS A 53 -10.25 -2.16 -10.62
CA CYS A 53 -9.66 -1.00 -11.25
C CYS A 53 -9.96 0.24 -10.41
N LEU A 54 -8.93 1.01 -10.10
CA LEU A 54 -8.98 2.12 -9.15
C LEU A 54 -8.63 3.46 -9.81
N ILE A 55 -8.84 3.60 -11.13
CA ILE A 55 -8.55 4.85 -11.86
C ILE A 55 -9.31 6.04 -11.26
N SER A 56 -10.51 5.81 -10.72
CA SER A 56 -11.33 6.83 -10.05
C SER A 56 -10.60 7.53 -8.90
N LEU A 57 -9.61 6.90 -8.27
CA LEU A 57 -8.79 7.53 -7.24
C LEU A 57 -8.07 8.79 -7.73
N ARG A 58 -7.79 8.95 -9.04
CA ARG A 58 -7.20 10.18 -9.61
C ARG A 58 -8.03 11.44 -9.36
N GLN A 59 -9.32 11.28 -9.08
CA GLN A 59 -10.24 12.40 -8.89
C GLN A 59 -10.19 12.97 -7.46
N PHE A 60 -9.49 12.29 -6.55
CA PHE A 60 -9.38 12.66 -5.13
C PHE A 60 -8.08 13.43 -4.88
N ASP A 61 -8.18 14.76 -4.83
CA ASP A 61 -7.01 15.65 -4.86
C ASP A 61 -6.20 15.63 -3.55
N GLN A 62 -6.87 15.33 -2.43
CA GLN A 62 -6.31 15.39 -1.08
C GLN A 62 -6.14 13.98 -0.47
N LEU A 63 -6.18 12.92 -1.27
CA LEU A 63 -6.16 11.56 -0.73
C LEU A 63 -4.77 11.20 -0.19
N HIS A 64 -4.72 10.72 1.04
CA HIS A 64 -3.51 10.27 1.73
C HIS A 64 -3.63 8.82 2.22
N THR A 65 -4.85 8.37 2.52
CA THR A 65 -5.13 7.05 3.07
C THR A 65 -6.11 6.29 2.17
N VAL A 66 -5.76 5.06 1.80
CA VAL A 66 -6.65 4.15 1.04
C VAL A 66 -6.69 2.78 1.71
N ILE A 67 -7.90 2.33 2.01
CA ILE A 67 -8.15 0.98 2.54
C ILE A 67 -8.89 0.19 1.46
N LEU A 68 -8.30 -0.91 1.02
CA LEU A 68 -8.76 -1.77 -0.08
C LEU A 68 -8.95 -3.22 0.38
N ASP A 69 -9.17 -3.43 1.68
CA ASP A 69 -9.21 -4.75 2.26
C ASP A 69 -10.37 -5.56 1.63
N HIS A 70 -10.18 -6.86 1.42
CA HIS A 70 -11.23 -7.77 0.95
C HIS A 70 -11.91 -7.35 -0.37
N ASN A 71 -11.14 -7.06 -1.42
CA ASN A 71 -11.62 -6.74 -2.78
C ASN A 71 -11.28 -7.82 -3.83
N ALA A 72 -10.64 -8.91 -3.41
CA ALA A 72 -10.09 -9.93 -4.29
C ALA A 72 -9.11 -9.38 -5.35
N LEU A 73 -8.38 -8.29 -5.05
CA LEU A 73 -7.34 -7.73 -5.92
C LEU A 73 -6.19 -8.74 -6.11
N ASP A 74 -5.69 -8.90 -7.32
CA ASP A 74 -4.42 -9.58 -7.59
C ASP A 74 -3.28 -8.57 -7.76
N GLU A 75 -2.05 -9.00 -8.02
CA GLU A 75 -0.90 -8.11 -8.28
C GLU A 75 -1.04 -7.21 -9.54
N HIS A 76 -2.00 -7.52 -10.42
CA HIS A 76 -2.22 -6.85 -11.71
C HIS A 76 -3.41 -5.88 -11.71
N PHE A 77 -4.10 -5.73 -10.57
CA PHE A 77 -5.23 -4.80 -10.44
C PHE A 77 -4.93 -3.42 -11.02
N CYS A 78 -5.89 -2.82 -11.69
CA CYS A 78 -5.70 -1.52 -12.31
C CYS A 78 -5.57 -0.42 -11.23
N PHE A 79 -4.50 0.39 -11.28
CA PHE A 79 -4.19 1.47 -10.34
C PHE A 79 -3.87 2.73 -11.14
N PRO A 80 -4.15 3.94 -10.64
CA PRO A 80 -3.99 5.19 -11.38
C PRO A 80 -2.54 5.59 -11.71
N GLY A 81 -1.55 4.76 -11.43
CA GLY A 81 -0.12 5.07 -11.59
C GLY A 81 0.41 5.91 -10.42
N LYS A 82 1.36 6.79 -10.70
CA LYS A 82 2.03 7.62 -9.68
C LYS A 82 1.04 8.43 -8.85
N PHE A 83 1.02 8.17 -7.55
CA PHE A 83 0.18 8.83 -6.56
C PHE A 83 1.03 9.17 -5.30
N PRO A 84 1.90 10.19 -5.39
CA PRO A 84 2.88 10.49 -4.35
C PRO A 84 2.30 11.03 -3.03
N ALA A 85 1.03 11.45 -3.03
CA ALA A 85 0.35 11.93 -1.82
C ALA A 85 0.01 10.80 -0.84
N ILE A 86 -0.22 9.57 -1.33
CA ILE A 86 -0.59 8.43 -0.48
C ILE A 86 0.51 8.12 0.54
N LYS A 87 0.10 8.02 1.81
CA LYS A 87 0.92 7.67 2.97
C LYS A 87 0.52 6.32 3.56
N LEU A 88 -0.74 5.93 3.44
CA LEU A 88 -1.24 4.67 3.97
C LEU A 88 -1.97 3.89 2.88
N LEU A 89 -1.58 2.63 2.72
CA LEU A 89 -2.27 1.66 1.89
C LEU A 89 -2.53 0.38 2.69
N SER A 90 -3.79 -0.05 2.74
CA SER A 90 -4.16 -1.37 3.24
C SER A 90 -4.77 -2.19 2.11
N VAL A 91 -4.27 -3.41 1.89
CA VAL A 91 -4.74 -4.35 0.88
C VAL A 91 -4.95 -5.74 1.49
N ASN A 92 -5.37 -5.82 2.74
CA ASN A 92 -5.49 -7.09 3.46
C ASN A 92 -6.56 -7.99 2.84
N GLY A 93 -6.37 -9.30 2.92
CA GLY A 93 -7.40 -10.27 2.50
C GLY A 93 -7.76 -10.18 1.02
N ASN A 94 -6.80 -9.79 0.18
CA ASN A 94 -6.92 -9.81 -1.27
C ASN A 94 -6.31 -11.12 -1.82
N LYS A 95 -6.16 -11.21 -3.15
CA LYS A 95 -5.62 -12.36 -3.88
C LYS A 95 -4.25 -12.06 -4.49
N ILE A 96 -3.45 -11.22 -3.83
CA ILE A 96 -2.10 -10.88 -4.30
C ILE A 96 -1.22 -12.10 -4.05
N ALA A 97 -0.74 -12.74 -5.12
CA ALA A 97 0.07 -13.95 -5.04
C ALA A 97 1.54 -13.69 -5.38
N ASN A 98 1.81 -12.77 -6.31
CA ASN A 98 3.18 -12.41 -6.68
C ASN A 98 3.67 -11.15 -5.98
N LEU A 99 4.40 -11.34 -4.88
CA LEU A 99 5.00 -10.26 -4.10
C LEU A 99 5.88 -9.33 -4.95
N SER A 100 6.71 -9.91 -5.82
CA SER A 100 7.67 -9.14 -6.60
C SER A 100 6.99 -8.20 -7.57
N VAL A 101 5.94 -8.66 -8.27
CA VAL A 101 5.17 -7.82 -9.20
C VAL A 101 4.48 -6.68 -8.44
N PHE A 102 3.77 -7.00 -7.37
CA PHE A 102 3.05 -6.01 -6.57
C PHE A 102 4.00 -4.95 -6.00
N VAL A 103 5.03 -5.35 -5.25
CA VAL A 103 5.95 -4.44 -4.56
C VAL A 103 6.75 -3.59 -5.56
N ASN A 104 7.24 -4.15 -6.66
CA ASN A 104 7.98 -3.38 -7.65
C ASN A 104 7.14 -2.27 -8.28
N ARG A 105 5.87 -2.55 -8.56
CA ARG A 105 4.94 -1.55 -9.10
C ARG A 105 4.57 -0.52 -8.04
N MET A 106 4.08 -0.97 -6.89
CA MET A 106 3.58 -0.07 -5.84
C MET A 106 4.68 0.82 -5.25
N SER A 107 5.93 0.37 -5.21
CA SER A 107 7.07 1.21 -4.79
C SER A 107 7.38 2.36 -5.75
N GLN A 108 7.06 2.21 -7.04
CA GLN A 108 7.20 3.28 -8.04
C GLN A 108 5.99 4.21 -8.04
N ASP A 109 4.79 3.64 -7.90
CA ASP A 109 3.53 4.39 -7.90
C ASP A 109 3.35 5.19 -6.60
N LEU A 110 3.78 4.65 -5.45
CA LEU A 110 3.62 5.24 -4.11
C LEU A 110 4.97 5.54 -3.45
N PRO A 111 5.79 6.46 -3.99
CA PRO A 111 7.16 6.70 -3.52
C PRO A 111 7.25 7.26 -2.09
N ASN A 112 6.14 7.74 -1.53
CA ASN A 112 6.07 8.31 -0.19
C ASN A 112 5.24 7.48 0.80
N LEU A 113 4.99 6.21 0.50
CA LEU A 113 4.24 5.33 1.37
C LEU A 113 4.96 5.15 2.72
N THR A 114 4.21 5.35 3.80
CA THR A 114 4.70 5.28 5.18
C THR A 114 4.11 4.07 5.92
N PHE A 115 2.88 3.68 5.57
CA PHE A 115 2.17 2.55 6.17
C PHE A 115 1.66 1.62 5.07
N LEU A 116 1.98 0.34 5.17
CA LEU A 116 1.51 -0.70 4.27
C LEU A 116 0.99 -1.89 5.09
N SER A 117 -0.16 -2.42 4.71
CA SER A 117 -0.67 -3.68 5.25
C SER A 117 -1.08 -4.59 4.09
N MET A 118 -0.51 -5.79 4.03
CA MET A 118 -0.76 -6.84 3.04
C MET A 118 -1.17 -8.17 3.68
N MET A 119 -1.49 -8.18 4.97
CA MET A 119 -1.88 -9.39 5.70
C MET A 119 -2.97 -10.19 4.98
N LYS A 120 -2.94 -11.52 5.14
CA LYS A 120 -3.91 -12.45 4.54
C LYS A 120 -3.92 -12.43 3.00
N ASN A 121 -2.79 -12.12 2.37
CA ASN A 121 -2.52 -12.40 0.96
C ASN A 121 -1.52 -13.56 0.86
N ASP A 122 -1.56 -14.34 -0.22
CA ASP A 122 -0.60 -15.44 -0.47
C ASP A 122 0.84 -14.91 -0.58
N ALA A 123 1.01 -13.71 -1.12
CA ALA A 123 2.29 -13.00 -1.21
C ALA A 123 2.85 -12.52 0.15
N ALA A 124 2.05 -12.55 1.21
CA ALA A 124 2.41 -12.05 2.54
C ALA A 124 2.32 -13.19 3.58
N PRO A 125 3.30 -14.12 3.58
CA PRO A 125 3.32 -15.23 4.51
C PRO A 125 3.51 -14.73 5.95
N SER A 126 2.72 -15.29 6.85
CA SER A 126 2.70 -15.03 8.28
C SER A 126 2.29 -16.30 9.02
N TYR A 127 2.50 -16.33 10.33
CA TYR A 127 2.02 -17.45 11.16
C TYR A 127 0.50 -17.67 11.06
N PHE A 128 -0.27 -16.62 10.73
CA PHE A 128 -1.73 -16.69 10.62
C PHE A 128 -2.23 -17.36 9.33
N ASN A 129 -1.41 -17.45 8.28
CA ASN A 129 -1.73 -18.10 7.00
C ASN A 129 -0.74 -19.21 6.64
N GLY A 130 -0.11 -19.85 7.64
CA GLY A 130 0.73 -21.04 7.47
C GLY A 130 2.17 -20.76 7.02
N GLY A 131 2.61 -19.50 7.03
CA GLY A 131 3.98 -19.11 6.76
C GLY A 131 4.91 -19.42 7.94
N THR A 132 6.14 -19.83 7.63
CA THR A 132 7.22 -19.98 8.60
C THR A 132 7.80 -18.62 9.01
N LYS A 133 8.53 -18.59 10.14
CA LYS A 133 9.28 -17.40 10.58
C LYS A 133 10.17 -16.83 9.48
N SER A 134 10.97 -17.70 8.85
CA SER A 134 11.94 -17.31 7.84
C SER A 134 11.26 -16.75 6.59
N GLN A 135 10.12 -17.31 6.17
CA GLN A 135 9.34 -16.76 5.06
C GLN A 135 8.79 -15.37 5.38
N ASN A 136 8.31 -15.15 6.61
CA ASN A 136 7.83 -13.84 7.04
C ASN A 136 8.96 -12.81 7.11
N GLU A 137 10.14 -13.18 7.64
CA GLU A 137 11.33 -12.32 7.70
C GLU A 137 11.83 -11.95 6.29
N ASP A 138 11.81 -12.90 5.36
CA ASP A 138 12.21 -12.68 3.97
C ASP A 138 11.26 -11.73 3.23
N TYR A 139 9.94 -11.98 3.34
CA TYR A 139 8.88 -11.10 2.86
C TYR A 139 9.05 -9.68 3.41
N ARG A 140 9.23 -9.54 4.72
CA ARG A 140 9.36 -8.24 5.40
C ARG A 140 10.60 -7.51 4.92
N SER A 141 11.74 -8.19 4.85
CA SER A 141 12.99 -7.62 4.30
C SER A 141 12.85 -7.19 2.85
N TYR A 142 12.15 -7.97 2.02
CA TYR A 142 11.90 -7.64 0.63
C TYR A 142 11.07 -6.36 0.51
N VAL A 143 9.93 -6.26 1.20
CA VAL A 143 9.06 -5.07 1.18
C VAL A 143 9.81 -3.83 1.67
N ILE A 144 10.48 -3.90 2.83
CA ILE A 144 11.22 -2.79 3.42
C ILE A 144 12.27 -2.24 2.45
N SER A 145 12.97 -3.12 1.72
CA SER A 145 14.02 -2.70 0.78
C SER A 145 13.50 -1.91 -0.43
N HIS A 146 12.21 -2.03 -0.77
CA HIS A 146 11.61 -1.35 -1.93
C HIS A 146 10.89 -0.04 -1.56
N PHE A 147 10.44 0.10 -0.31
CA PHE A 147 9.76 1.30 0.16
C PHE A 147 10.64 2.09 1.15
N PRO A 148 11.47 3.03 0.66
CA PRO A 148 12.49 3.70 1.49
C PRO A 148 11.89 4.58 2.60
N LYS A 149 10.62 5.01 2.48
CA LYS A 149 9.92 5.84 3.47
C LYS A 149 8.96 5.06 4.36
N LEU A 150 8.82 3.75 4.16
CA LEU A 150 7.90 2.91 4.93
C LEU A 150 8.36 2.86 6.39
N ARG A 151 7.46 3.13 7.34
CA ARG A 151 7.71 3.10 8.79
C ARG A 151 6.97 1.99 9.51
N ASN A 152 5.88 1.49 8.95
CA ASN A 152 5.11 0.39 9.51
C ASN A 152 4.70 -0.57 8.39
N LEU A 153 4.85 -1.87 8.66
CA LEU A 153 4.41 -2.93 7.78
C LEU A 153 3.60 -3.95 8.59
N ASP A 154 2.38 -4.22 8.13
CA ASP A 154 1.43 -5.19 8.72
C ASP A 154 1.13 -4.92 10.21
N GLY A 155 1.07 -3.65 10.59
CA GLY A 155 0.80 -3.20 11.96
C GLY A 155 2.06 -3.04 12.82
N TRP A 156 3.23 -3.50 12.36
CA TRP A 156 4.46 -3.45 13.14
C TRP A 156 5.43 -2.37 12.67
N PRO A 157 5.98 -1.55 13.59
CA PRO A 157 6.99 -0.54 13.24
C PRO A 157 8.23 -1.20 12.65
N ILE A 158 8.85 -0.54 11.69
CA ILE A 158 10.10 -0.99 11.08
C ILE A 158 11.26 -0.39 11.88
N LEU A 159 12.09 -1.26 12.45
CA LEU A 159 13.27 -0.87 13.19
C LEU A 159 14.46 -0.60 12.26
N ASP A 160 15.41 0.22 12.70
CA ASP A 160 16.60 0.56 11.89
C ASP A 160 17.42 -0.69 11.51
N GLY A 161 17.55 -1.65 12.43
CA GLY A 161 18.22 -2.93 12.16
C GLY A 161 17.55 -3.74 11.05
N GLU A 162 16.21 -3.74 10.96
CA GLU A 162 15.47 -4.40 9.87
C GLU A 162 15.74 -3.69 8.54
N ARG A 163 15.80 -2.36 8.56
CA ARG A 163 16.11 -1.56 7.35
C ARG A 163 17.52 -1.84 6.85
N GLU A 164 18.50 -1.91 7.75
CA GLU A 164 19.86 -2.28 7.39
C GLU A 164 19.94 -3.69 6.80
N GLN A 165 19.28 -4.66 7.43
CA GLN A 165 19.24 -6.04 6.96
C GLN A 165 18.60 -6.14 5.57
N ALA A 166 17.42 -5.51 5.39
CA ALA A 166 16.72 -5.43 4.11
C ALA A 166 17.60 -4.84 3.01
N TYR A 167 18.34 -3.76 3.31
CA TYR A 167 19.29 -3.17 2.37
C TYR A 167 20.46 -4.10 2.03
N ARG A 168 21.01 -4.83 3.02
CA ARG A 168 22.10 -5.78 2.80
C ARG A 168 21.66 -6.94 1.88
N LEU A 169 20.45 -7.46 2.09
CA LEU A 169 19.90 -8.59 1.32
C LEU A 169 19.46 -8.17 -0.09
N TYR A 170 18.73 -7.06 -0.20
CA TYR A 170 18.00 -6.70 -1.43
C TYR A 170 18.43 -5.38 -2.07
N GLY A 171 19.09 -4.49 -1.34
CA GLY A 171 19.47 -3.14 -1.80
C GLY A 171 20.46 -3.12 -2.98
N LYS A 172 21.21 -4.20 -3.22
CA LYS A 172 22.14 -4.31 -4.37
C LYS A 172 21.41 -4.34 -5.72
N ARG A 173 20.18 -4.85 -5.79
CA ARG A 173 19.39 -4.94 -7.04
C ARG A 173 19.05 -3.56 -7.63
N TRP A 174 18.94 -2.52 -6.78
CA TRP A 174 18.67 -1.14 -7.22
C TRP A 174 19.87 -0.44 -7.86
N LYS A 175 21.11 -0.77 -7.44
CA LYS A 175 22.33 -0.19 -8.03
C LYS A 175 22.58 -0.68 -9.46
N ILE A 176 22.17 -1.90 -9.78
CA ILE A 176 22.34 -2.50 -11.11
C ILE A 176 21.40 -1.84 -12.13
N LYS A 177 20.12 -1.64 -11.79
CA LYS A 177 19.13 -0.98 -12.68
C LYS A 177 19.47 0.47 -13.02
N LYS A 178 20.10 1.22 -12.10
CA LYS A 178 20.54 2.61 -12.37
C LYS A 178 21.74 2.70 -13.33
N ARG A 179 22.61 1.68 -13.35
CA ARG A 179 23.81 1.68 -14.21
C ARG A 179 23.51 1.34 -15.67
N THR A 180 22.41 0.62 -15.94
CA THR A 180 22.01 0.22 -17.30
C THR A 180 21.12 1.25 -18.00
N ALA A 181 20.77 2.36 -17.36
CA ALA A 181 19.95 3.43 -17.94
C ALA A 181 20.75 4.68 -18.37
N SER A 182 22.09 4.63 -18.29
CA SER A 182 22.97 5.75 -18.62
C SER A 182 24.10 5.26 -19.53
N SER A 183 23.78 4.91 -20.77
CA SER A 183 24.76 4.53 -21.80
C SER A 183 24.25 4.80 -23.20
N TYR A 184 23.70 5.99 -23.44
CA TYR A 184 23.53 6.54 -24.80
C TYR A 184 23.59 8.07 -24.72
N THR A 185 24.80 8.60 -24.84
CA THR A 185 25.17 9.86 -25.49
C THR A 185 26.68 9.81 -25.71
#